data_AF-A0A845ZLB7-F1
#
_entry.id   AF-A0A845ZLB7-F1
#
_cell.length_a   1.000
_cell.length_b   1.000
_cell.length_c   1.000
_cell.angle_alpha   90.00
_cell.angle_beta   90.00
_cell.angle_gamma   90.00
#
_symmetry.space_group_name_H-M   'P 1'
#
loop_
_entity.id
_entity.type
_entity.pdbx_description
1 polymer ?
#
loop_
_entity_poly.entity_id
_entity_poly.type
_entity_poly.pdbx_seq_one_letter_code
_entity_poly.pdbx_strand_id
1 'polypeptide(L)'
;MSTNLATKLREGTKKSHTMAENVGFVKCFLKGTVEKTSYRKLVSNLYFVYSTMEEEMERHREHPIVSKIYFQELDRKKSLEQDLCYYFGSNWQQQVVPSVATKEYVQRIKDISEKEPELLVAHSYTRYLGDLSGGQILKKIAQRGMNLSDGQGTA
;
A
#
# COMPACT_ATOMS: atom_id res chain seq x y z
N MET A 1 26.08 3.82 -20.73
CA MET A 1 25.47 2.58 -20.22
C MET A 1 23.96 2.76 -20.21
N SER A 2 23.18 1.84 -20.79
CA SER A 2 21.71 1.88 -20.68
C SER A 2 21.34 1.53 -19.24
N THR A 3 20.80 2.48 -18.48
CA THR A 3 20.28 2.23 -17.13
C THR A 3 18.93 1.50 -17.22
N ASN A 4 18.78 0.42 -16.44
CA ASN A 4 17.55 -0.37 -16.40
C ASN A 4 16.42 0.38 -15.66
N LEU A 5 15.18 -0.07 -15.83
CA LEU A 5 14.00 0.59 -15.25
C LEU A 5 14.02 0.64 -13.72
N ALA A 6 14.49 -0.43 -13.06
CA ALA A 6 14.55 -0.49 -11.60
C ALA A 6 15.48 0.59 -11.02
N THR A 7 16.66 0.79 -11.62
CA THR A 7 17.58 1.87 -11.25
C THR A 7 16.93 3.24 -11.43
N LYS A 8 16.28 3.45 -12.59
CA LYS A 8 15.60 4.72 -12.88
C LYS A 8 14.48 5.03 -11.90
N LEU A 9 13.67 4.04 -11.52
CA LEU A 9 12.61 4.20 -10.53
C LEU A 9 13.19 4.54 -9.15
N ARG A 10 14.21 3.79 -8.70
CA ARG A 10 14.86 4.02 -7.40
C ARG A 10 15.46 5.42 -7.29
N GLU A 11 16.19 5.86 -8.32
CA GLU A 11 16.81 7.17 -8.34
C GLU A 11 15.77 8.28 -8.50
N GLY A 12 14.81 8.09 -9.41
CA GLY A 12 13.75 9.06 -9.71
C GLY A 12 12.81 9.31 -8.52
N THR A 13 12.54 8.30 -7.68
CA THR A 13 11.67 8.45 -6.52
C THR A 13 12.40 8.83 -5.24
N LYS A 14 13.74 8.95 -5.23
CA LYS A 14 14.53 9.17 -4.01
C LYS A 14 14.08 10.40 -3.22
N LYS A 15 13.85 11.54 -3.89
CA LYS A 15 13.39 12.77 -3.24
C LYS A 15 12.02 12.59 -2.60
N SER A 16 11.06 12.03 -3.35
CA SER A 16 9.70 11.78 -2.86
C SER A 16 9.66 10.77 -1.72
N HIS A 17 10.51 9.74 -1.76
CA HIS A 17 10.67 8.77 -0.67
C HIS A 17 11.11 9.47 0.62
N THR A 18 12.18 10.27 0.55
CA THR A 18 12.65 11.05 1.70
C THR A 18 11.58 12.00 2.22
N MET A 19 10.82 12.65 1.35
CA MET A 19 9.71 13.51 1.77
C MET A 19 8.61 12.71 2.49
N ALA A 20 8.23 11.53 1.98
CA ALA A 20 7.23 10.66 2.57
C ALA A 20 7.64 10.18 3.98
N GLU A 21 8.89 9.77 4.17
CA GLU A 21 9.44 9.40 5.47
C GLU A 21 9.43 10.55 6.48
N ASN A 22 9.47 11.78 5.98
CA ASN A 22 9.52 12.98 6.80
C ASN A 22 8.14 13.57 7.16
N VAL A 23 7.05 12.99 6.67
CA VAL A 23 5.68 13.37 7.07
C VAL A 23 5.50 13.11 8.57
N GLY A 24 4.85 14.04 9.28
CA GLY A 24 4.72 13.99 10.75
C GLY A 24 4.19 12.65 11.27
N PHE A 25 3.16 12.09 10.61
CA PHE A 25 2.64 10.75 10.93
C PHE A 25 3.72 9.66 10.83
N VAL A 26 4.48 9.62 9.73
CA VAL A 26 5.52 8.61 9.51
C VAL A 26 6.69 8.79 10.47
N LYS A 27 7.09 10.03 10.78
CA LYS A 27 8.10 10.31 11.80
C LYS A 27 7.68 9.81 13.19
N CYS A 28 6.45 10.09 13.61
CA CYS A 28 5.93 9.58 14.90
C CYS A 28 5.86 8.06 14.90
N PHE A 29 5.38 7.47 13.80
CA PHE A 29 5.35 6.03 13.63
C PHE A 29 6.75 5.44 13.81
N LEU A 30 7.76 5.93 13.08
CA LEU A 30 9.13 5.42 13.17
C LEU A 30 9.75 5.53 14.57
N LYS A 31 9.28 6.47 15.41
CA LYS A 31 9.67 6.60 16.81
C LYS A 31 8.93 5.65 17.77
N GLY A 32 8.05 4.80 17.25
CA GLY A 32 7.21 3.90 18.05
C GLY A 32 5.96 4.56 18.64
N THR A 33 5.70 5.83 18.31
CA THR A 33 4.52 6.55 18.77
C THR A 33 3.40 6.40 17.73
N VAL A 34 2.66 5.29 17.83
CA VAL A 34 1.55 4.98 16.92
C VAL A 34 0.31 4.58 17.71
N GLU A 35 -0.75 5.36 17.56
CA GLU A 35 -2.04 5.06 18.16
C GLU A 35 -2.84 4.10 17.28
N LYS A 36 -3.51 3.13 17.90
CA LYS A 36 -4.38 2.15 17.22
C LYS A 36 -5.47 2.83 16.37
N THR A 37 -6.04 3.93 16.85
CA THR A 37 -7.06 4.72 16.15
C THR A 37 -6.54 5.38 14.88
N SER A 38 -5.28 5.83 14.89
CA SER A 38 -4.62 6.44 13.73
C SER A 38 -4.13 5.38 12.75
N TYR A 39 -3.58 4.27 13.25
CA TYR A 39 -3.14 3.15 12.42
C TYR A 39 -4.30 2.50 11.67
N ARG A 40 -5.42 2.22 12.33
CA ARG A 40 -6.58 1.61 11.64
C ARG A 40 -7.13 2.50 10.52
N LYS A 41 -7.02 3.83 10.62
CA LYS A 41 -7.36 4.75 9.51
C LYS A 41 -6.40 4.60 8.33
N LEU A 42 -5.10 4.44 8.58
CA LEU A 42 -4.13 4.14 7.53
C LEU A 42 -4.50 2.83 6.82
N VAL A 43 -4.69 1.75 7.57
CA VAL A 43 -5.06 0.43 7.03
C VAL A 43 -6.36 0.49 6.22
N SER A 44 -7.38 1.20 6.74
CA SER A 44 -8.66 1.43 6.05
C SER A 44 -8.48 2.07 4.69
N ASN A 45 -7.63 3.10 4.60
CA ASN A 45 -7.37 3.79 3.35
C ASN A 45 -6.52 2.95 2.39
N LEU A 46 -5.55 2.19 2.91
CA LEU A 46 -4.74 1.26 2.11
C LEU A 46 -5.60 0.15 1.51
N TYR A 47 -6.58 -0.39 2.24
CA TYR A 47 -7.51 -1.40 1.70
C TYR A 47 -8.11 -0.99 0.35
N PHE A 48 -8.61 0.25 0.22
CA PHE A 48 -9.18 0.71 -1.04
C PHE A 48 -8.13 0.90 -2.15
N VAL A 49 -6.93 1.38 -1.80
CA VAL A 49 -5.83 1.57 -2.76
C VAL A 49 -5.37 0.21 -3.31
N TYR A 50 -5.09 -0.76 -2.45
CA TYR A 50 -4.67 -2.10 -2.86
C TYR A 50 -5.78 -2.84 -3.59
N SER A 51 -7.01 -2.82 -3.09
CA SER A 51 -8.13 -3.47 -3.78
C SER A 51 -8.28 -2.96 -5.21
N THR A 52 -8.20 -1.65 -5.41
CA THR A 52 -8.28 -1.06 -6.76
C THR A 52 -7.07 -1.45 -7.60
N MET A 53 -5.86 -1.32 -7.06
CA MET A 53 -4.63 -1.64 -7.80
C MET A 53 -4.60 -3.10 -8.24
N GLU A 54 -4.98 -4.02 -7.36
CA GLU A 54 -5.01 -5.47 -7.60
C GLU A 54 -6.11 -5.83 -8.61
N GLU A 55 -7.30 -5.24 -8.50
CA GLU A 55 -8.39 -5.42 -9.48
C GLU A 55 -7.98 -4.95 -10.88
N GLU A 56 -7.34 -3.79 -10.99
CA GLU A 56 -6.85 -3.29 -12.28
C GLU A 56 -5.65 -4.08 -12.82
N MET A 57 -4.78 -4.62 -11.95
CA MET A 57 -3.70 -5.50 -12.38
C MET A 57 -4.23 -6.84 -12.91
N GLU A 58 -5.22 -7.45 -12.24
CA GLU A 58 -5.90 -8.67 -12.72
C GLU A 58 -6.62 -8.42 -14.05
N ARG A 59 -7.30 -7.28 -14.21
CA ARG A 59 -7.92 -6.88 -15.48
C ARG A 59 -6.92 -6.88 -16.64
N HIS A 60 -5.67 -6.52 -16.38
CA HIS A 60 -4.58 -6.46 -17.35
C HIS A 60 -3.60 -7.64 -17.28
N ARG A 61 -4.01 -8.78 -16.70
CA ARG A 61 -3.12 -9.94 -16.52
C ARG A 61 -2.53 -10.50 -17.83
N GLU A 62 -3.18 -10.24 -18.97
CA GLU A 62 -2.73 -10.66 -20.30
C GLU A 62 -2.01 -9.55 -21.08
N HIS A 63 -1.90 -8.34 -20.52
CA HIS A 63 -1.24 -7.21 -21.19
C HIS A 63 0.28 -7.47 -21.32
N PRO A 64 0.93 -7.17 -22.48
CA PRO A 64 2.34 -7.52 -22.73
C PRO A 64 3.38 -7.01 -21.73
N ILE A 65 3.04 -5.95 -20.99
CA ILE A 65 3.90 -5.34 -19.97
C ILE A 65 3.42 -5.69 -18.56
N VAL A 66 2.13 -5.56 -18.26
CA VAL A 66 1.60 -5.75 -16.89
C VAL A 66 1.67 -7.22 -16.49
N SER A 67 1.44 -8.15 -17.41
CA SER A 67 1.59 -9.60 -17.16
C SER A 67 2.96 -9.97 -16.58
N LYS A 68 4.03 -9.22 -16.91
CA LYS A 68 5.39 -9.48 -16.43
C LYS A 68 5.64 -9.07 -14.98
N ILE A 69 4.72 -8.30 -14.41
CA ILE A 69 4.78 -7.79 -13.03
C ILE A 69 3.55 -8.19 -12.21
N TYR A 70 2.69 -9.05 -12.76
CA TYR A 70 1.52 -9.55 -12.07
C TYR A 70 1.90 -10.76 -11.22
N PHE A 71 2.11 -10.51 -9.93
CA PHE A 71 2.50 -11.51 -8.93
C PHE A 71 1.46 -11.53 -7.80
N GLN A 72 0.58 -12.53 -7.82
CA GLN A 72 -0.50 -12.66 -6.82
C GLN A 72 0.03 -12.86 -5.39
N GLU A 73 1.29 -13.30 -5.25
CA GLU A 73 1.98 -13.43 -3.96
C GLU A 73 2.18 -12.09 -3.25
N LEU A 74 2.08 -10.98 -3.97
CA LEU A 74 2.19 -9.63 -3.42
C LEU A 74 0.86 -9.06 -2.94
N ASP A 75 -0.27 -9.65 -3.35
CA ASP A 75 -1.60 -9.12 -3.08
C ASP A 75 -1.84 -8.93 -1.58
N ARG A 76 -2.35 -7.76 -1.22
CA ARG A 76 -2.56 -7.30 0.15
C ARG A 76 -4.02 -7.24 0.53
N LYS A 77 -4.97 -7.23 -0.43
CA LYS A 77 -6.41 -7.11 -0.14
C LYS A 77 -6.86 -8.07 0.96
N LYS A 78 -6.56 -9.37 0.84
CA LYS A 78 -6.96 -10.38 1.84
C LYS A 78 -6.36 -10.13 3.23
N SER A 79 -5.09 -9.77 3.32
CA SER A 79 -4.46 -9.41 4.61
C SER A 79 -5.07 -8.15 5.20
N LEU A 80 -5.37 -7.14 4.37
CA LEU A 80 -6.00 -5.91 4.81
C LEU A 80 -7.45 -6.14 5.29
N GLU A 81 -8.21 -7.03 4.66
CA GLU A 81 -9.54 -7.45 5.15
C GLU A 81 -9.46 -8.10 6.54
N GLN A 82 -8.44 -8.93 6.79
CA GLN A 82 -8.18 -9.51 8.11
C GLN A 82 -7.86 -8.43 9.15
N ASP A 83 -7.00 -7.47 8.81
CA ASP A 83 -6.66 -6.35 9.69
C ASP A 83 -7.88 -5.47 9.98
N LEU A 84 -8.73 -5.21 8.98
CA LEU A 84 -9.96 -4.43 9.18
C LEU A 84 -10.98 -5.15 10.05
N CYS A 85 -11.12 -6.47 9.88
CA CYS A 85 -11.92 -7.29 10.77
C CYS A 85 -11.41 -7.23 12.22
N TYR A 86 -10.08 -7.25 12.42
CA TYR A 86 -9.47 -7.08 13.73
C TYR A 86 -9.77 -5.70 14.36
N TYR A 87 -9.69 -4.62 13.58
CA TYR A 87 -9.83 -3.25 14.11
C TYR A 87 -11.27 -2.72 14.24
N PHE A 88 -12.20 -3.25 13.46
CA PHE A 88 -13.58 -2.75 13.38
C PHE A 88 -14.64 -3.82 13.64
N GLY A 89 -14.25 -5.10 13.73
CA GLY A 89 -15.16 -6.23 13.90
C GLY A 89 -15.69 -6.79 12.57
N SER A 90 -16.58 -7.78 12.65
CA SER A 90 -17.11 -8.48 11.48
C SER A 90 -17.92 -7.60 10.51
N ASN A 91 -18.41 -6.46 10.98
CA ASN A 91 -19.18 -5.49 10.20
C ASN A 91 -18.31 -4.32 9.67
N TRP A 92 -16.99 -4.50 9.58
CA TRP A 92 -16.06 -3.44 9.17
C TRP A 92 -16.41 -2.80 7.82
N GLN A 93 -16.96 -3.56 6.86
CA GLN A 93 -17.32 -3.03 5.54
C GLN A 93 -18.36 -1.89 5.61
N GLN A 94 -19.21 -1.89 6.63
CA GLN A 94 -20.22 -0.84 6.82
C GLN A 94 -19.67 0.40 7.53
N GLN A 95 -18.49 0.28 8.17
CA GLN A 95 -17.87 1.35 8.96
C GLN A 95 -16.74 2.07 8.21
N VAL A 96 -16.06 1.36 7.31
CA VAL A 96 -14.86 1.84 6.65
C VAL A 96 -15.22 2.56 5.36
N VAL A 97 -14.81 3.83 5.27
CA VAL A 97 -15.00 4.68 4.08
C VAL A 97 -13.67 5.30 3.67
N PRO A 98 -13.39 5.44 2.36
CA PRO A 98 -12.15 6.06 1.90
C PRO A 98 -12.18 7.56 2.18
N SER A 99 -11.04 8.08 2.65
CA SER A 99 -10.81 9.53 2.75
C SER A 99 -10.84 10.19 1.36
N VAL A 100 -10.95 11.53 1.32
CA VAL A 100 -10.88 12.29 0.06
C VAL A 100 -9.59 11.99 -0.70
N ALA A 101 -8.43 12.05 -0.04
CA ALA A 101 -7.14 11.73 -0.65
C ALA A 101 -7.07 10.28 -1.16
N THR A 102 -7.74 9.34 -0.48
CA THR A 102 -7.81 7.95 -0.93
C THR A 102 -8.69 7.79 -2.15
N LYS A 103 -9.81 8.53 -2.25
CA LYS A 103 -10.64 8.55 -3.46
C LYS A 103 -9.85 9.09 -4.65
N GLU A 104 -9.06 10.15 -4.45
CA GLU A 104 -8.18 10.70 -5.48
C GLU A 104 -7.13 9.69 -5.94
N TYR A 105 -6.51 8.96 -5.01
CA TYR A 105 -5.55 7.90 -5.34
C TYR A 105 -6.24 6.79 -6.15
N VAL A 106 -7.36 6.24 -5.65
CA VAL A 106 -8.15 5.21 -6.34
C VAL A 106 -8.53 5.67 -7.75
N GLN A 107 -8.99 6.90 -7.92
CA GLN A 107 -9.33 7.44 -9.23
C GLN A 107 -8.10 7.50 -10.15
N ARG A 108 -6.95 7.93 -9.64
CA ARG A 108 -5.71 7.96 -10.44
C ARG A 108 -5.29 6.58 -10.93
N ILE A 109 -5.43 5.55 -10.10
CA ILE A 109 -5.13 4.16 -10.51
C ILE A 109 -6.06 3.72 -11.64
N LYS A 110 -7.37 3.98 -11.50
CA LYS A 110 -8.36 3.65 -12.53
C LYS A 110 -8.10 4.40 -13.83
N ASP A 111 -7.83 5.70 -13.75
CA ASP A 111 -7.52 6.52 -14.92
C ASP A 111 -6.30 6.01 -15.68
N ILE A 112 -5.24 5.60 -14.97
CA ILE A 112 -4.05 5.00 -15.58
C ILE A 112 -4.39 3.65 -16.19
N SER A 113 -5.10 2.79 -15.46
CA SER A 113 -5.49 1.47 -15.96
C SER A 113 -6.27 1.55 -17.28
N GLU A 114 -7.15 2.53 -17.42
CA GLU A 114 -7.96 2.70 -18.62
C GLU A 114 -7.19 3.27 -19.81
N LYS A 115 -6.23 4.17 -19.56
CA LYS A 115 -5.58 4.97 -20.62
C LYS A 115 -4.17 4.50 -20.97
N GLU A 116 -3.39 4.13 -19.97
CA GLU A 116 -1.96 3.85 -20.07
C GLU A 116 -1.59 2.70 -19.11
N PRO A 117 -2.14 1.48 -19.31
CA PRO A 117 -2.04 0.38 -18.34
C PRO A 117 -0.60 -0.04 -18.02
N GLU A 118 0.34 0.15 -18.93
CA GLU A 118 1.77 -0.07 -18.67
C GLU A 118 2.32 0.76 -17.50
N LEU A 119 1.72 1.92 -17.21
CA LEU A 119 2.13 2.78 -16.09
C LEU A 119 1.66 2.25 -14.72
N LEU A 120 0.83 1.20 -14.68
CA LEU A 120 0.52 0.48 -13.43
C LEU A 120 1.79 -0.05 -12.75
N VAL A 121 2.87 -0.28 -13.51
CA VAL A 121 4.20 -0.61 -12.96
C VAL A 121 4.67 0.40 -11.92
N ALA A 122 4.36 1.69 -12.07
CA ALA A 122 4.79 2.73 -11.14
C ALA A 122 4.07 2.61 -9.79
N HIS A 123 2.77 2.27 -9.81
CA HIS A 123 1.98 2.05 -8.59
C HIS A 123 2.39 0.77 -7.88
N SER A 124 2.50 -0.34 -8.63
CA SER A 124 2.98 -1.63 -8.13
C SER A 124 4.37 -1.49 -7.49
N TYR A 125 5.32 -0.85 -8.18
CA TYR A 125 6.67 -0.58 -7.66
C TYR A 125 6.62 0.22 -6.34
N THR A 126 5.87 1.32 -6.31
CA THR A 126 5.85 2.23 -5.15
C THR A 126 5.26 1.56 -3.91
N ARG A 127 4.25 0.70 -4.08
CA ARG A 127 3.58 0.00 -2.99
C ARG A 127 4.35 -1.25 -2.57
N TYR A 128 4.44 -2.23 -3.46
CA TYR A 128 4.95 -3.55 -3.08
C TYR A 128 6.43 -3.54 -2.68
N LEU A 129 7.30 -2.80 -3.38
CA LEU A 129 8.71 -2.76 -2.95
C LEU A 129 8.90 -1.97 -1.64
N GLY A 130 8.01 -1.00 -1.37
CA GLY A 130 7.95 -0.32 -0.09
C GLY A 130 7.59 -1.31 1.04
N ASP A 131 6.59 -2.17 0.81
CA ASP A 131 6.12 -3.16 1.78
C ASP A 131 7.17 -4.24 2.07
N LEU A 132 7.85 -4.73 1.03
CA LEU A 132 8.92 -5.73 1.13
C LEU A 132 10.22 -5.17 1.76
N SER A 133 10.36 -3.85 1.82
CA SER A 133 11.52 -3.18 2.38
C SER A 133 11.19 -2.52 3.73
N GLY A 134 10.78 -1.24 3.71
CA GLY A 134 10.48 -0.47 4.91
C GLY A 134 9.25 -0.99 5.67
N GLY A 135 8.30 -1.60 4.97
CA GLY A 135 7.10 -2.21 5.55
C GLY A 135 7.41 -3.26 6.62
N GLN A 136 8.48 -4.04 6.45
CA GLN A 136 8.90 -5.05 7.42
C GLN A 136 9.36 -4.44 8.74
N ILE A 137 10.02 -3.27 8.68
CA ILE A 137 10.43 -2.51 9.85
C ILE A 137 9.19 -1.88 10.50
N LEU A 138 8.32 -1.27 9.70
CA LEU A 138 7.08 -0.64 10.18
C LEU A 138 6.15 -1.64 10.86
N LYS A 139 6.03 -2.88 10.35
CA LYS A 139 5.27 -3.96 11.00
C LYS A 139 5.75 -4.20 12.43
N LYS A 140 7.07 -4.35 12.64
CA LYS A 140 7.65 -4.57 13.98
C LYS A 140 7.41 -3.39 14.91
N ILE A 141 7.48 -2.16 14.38
CA ILE A 141 7.21 -0.95 15.16
C ILE A 141 5.72 -0.85 15.54
N ALA A 142 4.82 -1.18 14.63
CA ALA A 142 3.38 -1.23 14.88
C ALA A 142 3.04 -2.24 15.98
N GLN A 143 3.59 -3.46 15.87
CA GLN A 143 3.38 -4.52 16.87
C GLN A 143 3.84 -4.09 18.26
N ARG A 144 5.04 -3.48 18.37
CA ARG A 144 5.56 -2.98 19.65
C ARG A 144 4.77 -1.79 20.18
N GLY A 145 4.52 -0.78 19.34
CA GLY A 145 3.87 0.47 19.74
C GLY A 145 2.41 0.32 20.13
N MET A 146 1.70 -0.68 19.58
CA MET A 146 0.30 -0.96 19.87
C MET A 146 0.08 -2.25 20.68
N ASN A 147 1.16 -2.92 21.11
CA ASN A 147 1.13 -4.20 21.82
C ASN A 147 0.28 -5.28 21.10
N LEU A 148 0.59 -5.53 19.82
CA LEU A 148 -0.11 -6.52 19.00
C LEU A 148 0.63 -7.86 19.00
N SER A 149 -0.13 -8.94 19.09
CA SER A 149 0.37 -10.29 18.78
C SER A 149 0.64 -10.45 17.29
N ASP A 150 1.46 -11.44 16.93
CA ASP A 150 1.79 -11.67 15.53
C ASP A 150 0.54 -12.02 14.70
N GLY A 151 0.45 -11.45 13.50
CA GLY A 151 -0.70 -11.58 12.61
C GLY A 151 -2.00 -10.88 13.05
N GLN A 152 -2.04 -10.23 14.22
CA GLN A 152 -3.24 -9.52 14.69
C GLN A 152 -3.15 -8.02 14.38
N GLY A 153 -3.90 -7.58 13.35
CA GLY A 153 -3.91 -6.18 12.90
C GLY A 153 -2.65 -5.76 12.13
N THR A 154 -1.79 -6.72 11.75
CA THR A 154 -0.59 -6.52 10.91
C THR A 154 -0.32 -7.73 10.01
N ALA A 155 -1.39 -8.34 9.49
CA ALA A 155 -1.36 -9.57 8.70
C ALA A 155 -0.42 -9.48 7.48
#